data_AF-A0A8I0GYZ9-F1
#
_entry.id   AF-A0A8I0GYZ9-F1
#
_cell.length_a   1.000
_cell.length_b   1.000
_cell.length_c   1.000
_cell.angle_alpha   90.00
_cell.angle_beta   90.00
_cell.angle_gamma   90.00
#
_symmetry.space_group_name_H-M   'P 1'
#
loop_
_entity.id
_entity.type
_entity.pdbx_description
1 polymer ?
#
loop_
_entity_poly.entity_id
_entity_poly.type
_entity_poly.pdbx_seq_one_letter_code
_entity_poly.pdbx_strand_id
1 'polypeptide(L)'
;ENICAAADILKGKSIGADAFTLSVYPASTPIYMELAKNGVLAGLLETGAVVKTAFCGPCFGAGDTPANNAFSIRHTTRNFPN
;
A
#
# COMPACT_ATOMS: atom_id res chain seq x y z
N GLU A 1 1.71 -12.82 2.19
CA GLU A 1 2.30 -13.14 0.88
C GLU A 1 2.38 -11.92 -0.03
N ASN A 2 1.26 -11.37 -0.53
CA ASN A 2 1.26 -10.24 -1.48
C ASN A 2 2.14 -9.05 -1.06
N ILE A 3 2.04 -8.62 0.21
CA ILE A 3 2.83 -7.49 0.73
C ILE A 3 4.33 -7.83 0.78
N CYS A 4 4.69 -9.07 1.11
CA CYS A 4 6.08 -9.50 1.11
C CYS A 4 6.65 -9.52 -0.32
N ALA A 5 5.91 -10.08 -1.28
CA ALA A 5 6.32 -10.08 -2.68
C ALA A 5 6.48 -8.65 -3.24
N ALA A 6 5.58 -7.74 -2.88
CA ALA A 6 5.70 -6.33 -3.23
C ALA A 6 6.95 -5.69 -2.61
N ALA A 7 7.24 -5.97 -1.33
CA ALA A 7 8.44 -5.48 -0.66
C ALA A 7 9.72 -6.00 -1.32
N ASP A 8 9.75 -7.26 -1.75
CA ASP A 8 10.90 -7.84 -2.45
C ASP A 8 11.14 -7.18 -3.81
N ILE A 9 10.08 -6.87 -4.57
CA ILE A 9 10.17 -6.15 -5.85
C ILE A 9 10.69 -4.72 -5.67
N LEU A 10 10.31 -4.08 -4.56
CA LEU A 10 10.67 -2.71 -4.22
C LEU A 10 12.02 -2.59 -3.50
N LYS A 11 12.60 -3.71 -3.05
CA LYS A 11 13.85 -3.73 -2.28
C LYS A 11 14.97 -2.99 -3.02
N GLY A 12 15.56 -1.99 -2.36
CA GLY A 12 16.64 -1.16 -2.91
C GLY A 12 16.18 -0.16 -3.99
N LYS A 13 14.87 0.02 -4.18
CA LYS A 13 14.28 1.01 -5.09
C LYS A 13 13.52 2.07 -4.29
N SER A 14 13.31 3.22 -4.92
CA SER A 14 12.48 4.30 -4.39
C SER A 14 11.21 4.42 -5.22
N ILE A 15 10.12 4.87 -4.61
CA ILE A 15 8.86 5.20 -5.31
C ILE A 15 8.99 6.46 -6.21
N GLY A 16 10.14 7.15 -6.18
CA GLY A 16 10.45 8.24 -7.10
C GLY A 16 10.18 9.63 -6.52
N ALA A 17 9.89 10.60 -7.38
CA ALA A 17 9.77 12.03 -7.06
C ALA A 17 8.37 12.44 -6.54
N ASP A 18 7.76 11.61 -5.69
CA ASP A 18 6.45 11.86 -5.04
C ASP A 18 5.26 12.13 -5.98
N ALA A 19 5.42 11.90 -7.29
CA ALA A 19 4.34 12.06 -8.28
C ALA A 19 3.18 11.07 -8.04
N PHE A 20 3.49 9.91 -7.46
CA PHE A 20 2.52 8.89 -7.05
C PHE A 20 2.81 8.46 -5.62
N THR A 21 1.77 8.36 -4.80
CA THR A 21 1.86 7.82 -3.46
C THR A 21 1.62 6.31 -3.49
N LEU A 22 2.45 5.56 -2.77
CA LEU A 22 2.27 4.12 -2.59
C LEU A 22 1.73 3.85 -1.19
N SER A 23 0.44 3.52 -1.10
CA SER A 23 -0.20 3.14 0.17
C SER A 23 -0.33 1.63 0.30
N VAL A 24 0.15 1.08 1.41
CA VAL A 24 0.07 -0.35 1.73
C VAL A 24 -0.92 -0.55 2.87
N TYR A 25 -1.97 -1.34 2.61
CA TYR A 25 -3.00 -1.69 3.58
C TYR A 25 -2.90 -3.16 3.97
N PRO A 26 -2.45 -3.49 5.19
CA PRO A 26 -2.51 -4.86 5.68
C PRO A 26 -3.95 -5.31 5.85
N ALA A 27 -4.25 -6.56 5.48
CA ALA A 27 -5.62 -7.07 5.48
C ALA A 27 -6.22 -7.24 6.88
N SER A 28 -5.39 -7.37 7.92
CA SER A 28 -5.84 -7.53 9.31
C SER A 28 -4.72 -7.16 10.30
N THR A 29 -5.08 -6.89 11.54
CA THR A 29 -4.12 -6.57 12.62
C THR A 29 -3.11 -7.69 12.88
N PRO A 30 -3.49 -8.99 12.89
CA PRO A 30 -2.51 -10.07 13.00
C PRO A 30 -1.47 -10.08 11.87
N ILE A 31 -1.91 -9.85 10.62
CA ILE A 31 -1.00 -9.75 9.47
C ILE A 31 -0.08 -8.54 9.61
N TYR A 32 -0.61 -7.41 10.05
CA TYR A 32 0.20 -6.22 10.33
C TYR A 32 1.31 -6.54 11.32
N MET A 33 0.97 -7.17 12.45
CA MET A 33 1.93 -7.51 13.50
C MET A 33 3.03 -8.44 12.97
N GLU A 34 2.65 -9.41 12.14
CA GLU A 34 3.59 -10.35 11.54
C GLU A 34 4.55 -9.65 10.56
N LEU A 35 4.04 -8.74 9.72
CA LEU A 35 4.87 -7.92 8.83
C LEU A 35 5.84 -7.02 9.62
N ALA A 36 5.41 -6.53 10.78
CA ALA A 36 6.25 -5.73 11.66
C ALA A 36 7.38 -6.57 12.27
N LYS A 37 7.06 -7.77 12.78
CA LYS A 37 8.05 -8.70 13.36
C LYS A 37 9.08 -9.17 12.34
N ASN A 38 8.64 -9.40 11.10
CA ASN A 38 9.48 -9.93 10.03
C ASN A 38 10.28 -8.83 9.31
N GLY A 39 10.18 -7.56 9.74
CA GLY A 39 10.94 -6.43 9.19
C GLY A 39 10.48 -5.96 7.80
N VAL A 40 9.47 -6.58 7.21
CA VAL A 40 8.93 -6.23 5.88
C VAL A 40 8.42 -4.79 5.87
N LEU A 41 7.82 -4.34 6.97
CA LEU A 41 7.37 -2.95 7.09
C LEU A 41 8.52 -1.95 7.00
N ALA A 42 9.68 -2.25 7.58
CA ALA A 42 10.84 -1.36 7.51
C ALA A 42 11.30 -1.18 6.07
N GLY A 43 11.42 -2.29 5.31
CA GLY A 43 11.80 -2.23 3.90
C GLY A 43 10.79 -1.46 3.04
N LEU A 44 9.50 -1.59 3.30
CA LEU A 44 8.47 -0.79 2.60
C LEU A 44 8.59 0.70 2.94
N LEU A 45 8.79 1.05 4.21
CA LEU A 45 8.95 2.43 4.64
C LEU A 45 10.22 3.07 4.05
N GLU A 46 11.33 2.33 3.95
CA GLU A 46 12.57 2.80 3.32
C GLU A 46 12.38 3.17 1.84
N THR A 47 11.46 2.51 1.14
CA THR A 47 11.17 2.82 -0.26
C THR A 47 10.38 4.12 -0.44
N GLY A 48 9.82 4.66 0.64
CA GLY A 48 8.89 5.80 0.66
C GLY A 48 7.41 5.39 0.70
N ALA A 49 7.10 4.09 0.78
CA ALA A 49 5.71 3.63 0.87
C ALA A 49 5.08 3.99 2.22
N VAL A 50 3.81 4.35 2.22
CA VAL A 50 3.05 4.66 3.44
C VAL A 50 2.26 3.43 3.86
N VAL A 51 2.61 2.85 5.00
CA VAL A 51 1.86 1.75 5.59
C VAL A 51 0.69 2.31 6.39
N LYS A 52 -0.53 1.92 6.04
CA LYS A 52 -1.78 2.37 6.66
C LYS A 52 -2.28 1.34 7.67
N THR A 53 -3.21 1.74 8.53
CA THR A 53 -3.85 0.82 9.50
C THR A 53 -4.50 -0.36 8.79
N ALA A 54 -4.62 -1.47 9.51
CA ALA A 54 -5.26 -2.67 8.99
C ALA A 54 -6.73 -2.38 8.63
N PHE A 55 -7.01 -2.28 7.34
CA PHE A 55 -8.28 -1.83 6.78
C PHE A 55 -8.47 -2.44 5.39
N CYS A 56 -9.71 -2.53 4.90
CA CYS A 56 -10.01 -3.05 3.57
C CYS A 56 -9.53 -2.15 2.41
N GLY A 57 -8.86 -1.04 2.71
CA GLY A 57 -8.38 -0.05 1.74
C GLY A 57 -9.53 0.76 1.11
N PRO A 58 -9.23 1.59 0.09
CA PRO A 58 -10.18 2.51 -0.52
C PRO A 58 -11.20 1.82 -1.45
N CYS A 59 -11.61 0.60 -1.12
CA CYS A 59 -12.45 -0.26 -1.97
C CYS A 59 -13.82 0.35 -2.28
N PHE A 60 -14.38 1.14 -1.36
CA PHE A 60 -15.65 1.86 -1.54
C PHE A 60 -15.51 3.38 -1.39
N GLY A 61 -14.30 3.92 -1.52
CA GLY A 61 -14.05 5.37 -1.39
C GLY A 61 -13.84 5.87 0.04
N ALA A 62 -13.52 4.98 0.98
CA ALA A 62 -13.07 5.35 2.33
C ALA A 62 -11.55 5.29 2.43
N GLY A 63 -10.91 6.38 2.85
CA GLY A 63 -9.45 6.48 2.96
C GLY A 63 -8.83 7.22 1.78
N ASP A 64 -7.82 6.62 1.13
CA ASP A 64 -7.09 7.24 0.01
C ASP A 64 -7.90 7.16 -1.30
N THR A 65 -8.98 7.94 -1.39
CA THR A 65 -9.77 8.10 -2.61
C THR A 65 -8.95 8.84 -3.66
N PRO A 66 -8.85 8.34 -4.90
CA PRO A 66 -8.07 9.00 -5.93
C PRO A 66 -8.63 10.39 -6.25
N ALA A 67 -7.74 11.35 -6.51
CA ALA A 67 -8.14 12.68 -6.92
C ALA A 67 -8.85 12.63 -8.29
N ASN A 68 -9.76 13.59 -8.51
CA ASN A 68 -10.48 13.69 -9.78
C ASN A 68 -9.50 13.79 -10.96
N ASN A 69 -9.71 12.98 -12.00
CA ASN A 69 -8.83 12.85 -13.17
C ASN A 69 -7.37 12.46 -12.89
N ALA A 70 -7.08 11.86 -11.72
CA ALA A 70 -5.75 11.30 -11.44
C ALA A 70 -5.67 9.80 -11.78
N PHE A 71 -4.48 9.35 -12.18
CA PHE A 71 -4.23 7.92 -12.37
C PHE A 71 -4.05 7.22 -11.02
N SER A 72 -4.67 6.04 -10.88
CA SER A 72 -4.48 5.18 -9.71
C SER A 72 -4.45 3.71 -10.12
N ILE A 73 -3.53 2.96 -9.51
CA ILE A 73 -3.48 1.49 -9.61
C ILE A 73 -3.84 0.95 -8.23
N ARG A 74 -4.81 0.04 -8.18
CA ARG A 74 -5.37 -0.46 -6.91
C ARG A 74 -5.47 -1.97 -6.94
N HIS A 75 -4.99 -2.62 -5.89
CA HIS A 75 -5.21 -4.04 -5.64
C HIS A 75 -6.52 -4.24 -4.86
N THR A 76 -7.64 -3.84 -5.49
CA THR A 76 -9.00 -3.92 -4.92
C THR A 76 -9.92 -4.66 -5.88
N THR A 77 -11.05 -5.16 -5.38
CA THR A 77 -12.01 -5.92 -6.18
C THR A 77 -12.95 -5.05 -7.02
N ARG A 78 -12.91 -3.73 -6.82
CA ARG A 78 -13.81 -2.76 -7.48
C ARG A 78 -13.02 -1.57 -8.02
N ASN A 79 -13.44 -1.07 -9.19
CA ASN A 79 -12.91 0.13 -9.83
C ASN A 79 -14.08 1.04 -10.23
N PHE A 80 -14.67 1.73 -9.25
CA PHE A 80 -15.77 2.66 -9.50
C PHE A 80 -15.30 3.82 -10.39
N PRO A 81 -16.19 4.34 -11.26
CA PRO A 81 -15.86 5.45 -12.15
C PRO A 81 -15.65 6.78 -11.40
N ASN A 82 -16.09 6.87 -10.14
CA ASN A 82 -15.95 8.03 -9.26
C ASN A 82 -15.73 7.57 -7.82
#